data_AF-A0A162LTP9-F1
#
_entry.id   AF-A0A162LTP9-F1
#
_cell.length_a   1.000
_cell.length_b   1.000
_cell.length_c   1.000
_cell.angle_alpha   90.00
_cell.angle_beta   90.00
_cell.angle_gamma   90.00
#
_symmetry.space_group_name_H-M   'P 1'
#
loop_
_entity.id
_entity.type
_entity.pdbx_description
1 polymer ?
#
loop_
_entity_poly.entity_id
_entity_poly.type
_entity_poly.pdbx_seq_one_letter_code
_entity_poly.pdbx_strand_id
1 'polypeptide(L)'
;MAGAHITNLLDLPVDVLALILTPLVKFESAIELCPCPDHGELGDQLEVARSLLLVHPHLHAIACPMLYNLNTFKLSIVPGKHGALQAKMLQMYSHSDAPGRGVCTHPGLFEDYSIDVPGSLAAEERRGMGKLQLFVTSSARRRIRNFVLEVGRHRGWIDQFVTPVLADMILAGHLASLSITLLYRLPDLNPRGGNIAVRNSRASTSFSSRDAVMFTKPPLRGFLQVLADPDLESSRLFLTRGHPPAWCKYHDKGLYLDTRGTECPAVARVDWQAIVREVLDPEGVNTAAHRSEAEPRARRA
;
A
#
# COMPACT_ATOMS: atom_id res chain seq x y z
N MET A 1 28.91 -47.07 -23.86
CA MET A 1 28.37 -46.92 -22.50
C MET A 1 28.15 -45.45 -22.26
N ALA A 2 26.91 -44.98 -22.41
CA ALA A 2 26.55 -43.58 -22.18
C ALA A 2 26.44 -43.39 -20.67
N GLY A 3 27.34 -42.59 -20.10
CA GLY A 3 27.29 -42.22 -18.68
C GLY A 3 26.00 -41.46 -18.42
N ALA A 4 25.17 -41.97 -17.52
CA ALA A 4 24.02 -41.25 -17.01
C ALA A 4 24.54 -40.03 -16.24
N HIS A 5 24.58 -38.87 -16.90
CA HIS A 5 24.77 -37.60 -16.22
C HIS A 5 23.54 -37.40 -15.34
N ILE A 6 23.72 -37.58 -14.03
CA ILE A 6 22.79 -37.08 -13.04
C ILE A 6 22.84 -35.56 -13.20
N THR A 7 21.90 -35.00 -13.95
CA THR A 7 21.72 -33.55 -14.07
C THR A 7 21.32 -33.06 -12.69
N ASN A 8 22.25 -32.49 -11.94
CA ASN A 8 21.91 -31.84 -10.68
C ASN A 8 20.94 -30.71 -11.00
N LEU A 9 19.95 -30.46 -10.13
CA LEU A 9 18.97 -29.41 -10.33
C LEU A 9 19.65 -28.06 -10.63
N LEU A 10 20.78 -27.80 -9.97
CA LEU A 10 21.56 -26.56 -10.10
C LEU A 10 22.34 -26.44 -11.43
N ASP A 11 22.46 -27.52 -12.19
CA ASP A 11 23.13 -27.51 -13.51
C ASP A 11 22.15 -27.14 -14.64
N LEU A 12 20.85 -27.00 -14.32
CA LEU A 12 19.84 -26.58 -15.28
C LEU A 12 19.99 -25.09 -15.62
N PRO A 13 19.65 -24.68 -16.86
CA PRO A 13 19.59 -23.27 -17.23
C PRO A 13 18.64 -22.48 -16.32
N VAL A 14 18.94 -21.19 -16.10
CA VAL A 14 18.16 -20.29 -15.24
C VAL A 14 16.68 -20.27 -15.62
N ASP A 15 16.36 -20.30 -16.91
CA ASP A 15 14.96 -20.29 -17.38
C ASP A 15 14.21 -21.56 -16.97
N VAL A 16 14.86 -22.72 -17.03
CA VAL A 16 14.29 -24.00 -16.60
C VAL A 16 14.12 -24.02 -15.09
N LEU A 17 15.12 -23.54 -14.34
CA LEU A 17 15.02 -23.35 -12.90
C LEU A 17 13.87 -22.41 -12.54
N ALA A 18 13.74 -21.28 -13.21
CA ALA A 18 12.64 -20.34 -12.98
C ALA A 18 11.27 -20.99 -13.24
N LEU A 19 11.13 -21.81 -14.29
CA LEU A 19 9.89 -22.55 -14.54
C LEU A 19 9.56 -23.54 -13.41
N ILE A 20 10.56 -24.28 -12.91
CA ILE A 20 10.39 -25.21 -11.78
C ILE A 20 10.07 -24.47 -10.49
N LEU A 21 10.70 -23.32 -10.26
CA LEU A 21 10.54 -22.51 -9.05
C LEU A 21 9.23 -21.73 -9.03
N THR A 22 8.70 -21.33 -10.19
CA THR A 22 7.47 -20.52 -10.32
C THR A 22 6.31 -21.03 -9.46
N PRO A 23 5.87 -22.29 -9.55
CA PRO A 23 4.74 -22.78 -8.74
C PRO A 23 5.03 -22.81 -7.24
N LEU A 24 6.30 -22.75 -6.83
CA LEU A 24 6.71 -22.77 -5.41
C LEU A 24 6.76 -21.37 -4.81
N VAL A 25 6.92 -20.33 -5.65
CA VAL A 25 7.11 -18.95 -5.20
C VAL A 25 6.01 -18.00 -5.65
N LYS A 26 5.11 -18.44 -6.55
CA LYS A 26 3.96 -17.67 -7.01
C LYS A 26 2.70 -18.16 -6.28
N PHE A 27 2.00 -17.22 -5.68
CA PHE A 27 0.76 -17.44 -4.96
C PHE A 27 -0.41 -16.77 -5.68
N GLU A 28 -1.57 -17.42 -5.64
CA GLU A 28 -2.80 -16.86 -6.22
C GLU A 28 -3.42 -15.79 -5.33
N SER A 29 -3.25 -15.91 -4.01
CA SER A 29 -3.73 -14.94 -3.03
C SER A 29 -2.65 -13.92 -2.68
N ALA A 30 -3.09 -12.71 -2.28
CA ALA A 30 -2.17 -11.67 -1.88
C ALA A 30 -1.48 -12.02 -0.55
N ILE A 31 -0.18 -11.76 -0.47
CA ILE A 31 0.62 -11.94 0.75
C ILE A 31 0.29 -10.79 1.70
N GLU A 32 -0.46 -11.10 2.76
CA GLU A 32 -0.82 -10.10 3.77
C GLU A 32 0.37 -9.76 4.67
N LEU A 33 0.71 -8.46 4.74
CA LEU A 33 1.78 -7.91 5.58
C LEU A 33 1.29 -7.71 7.01
N CYS A 34 0.70 -8.73 7.61
CA CYS A 34 0.20 -8.67 8.98
C CYS A 34 1.24 -9.23 9.97
N PRO A 35 1.39 -8.64 11.17
CA PRO A 35 2.23 -9.19 12.23
C PRO A 35 1.65 -10.43 12.90
N CYS A 36 0.39 -10.80 12.65
CA CYS A 36 -0.23 -11.97 13.26
C CYS A 36 0.33 -13.28 12.67
N PRO A 37 0.50 -14.34 13.48
CA PRO A 37 0.96 -15.65 13.02
C PRO A 37 -0.09 -16.39 12.17
N ASP A 38 -1.39 -16.14 12.41
CA ASP A 38 -2.49 -16.86 11.77
C ASP A 38 -3.06 -16.06 10.59
N HIS A 39 -2.58 -16.35 9.38
CA HIS A 39 -3.20 -15.88 8.13
C HIS A 39 -3.33 -17.02 7.13
N GLY A 40 -4.31 -17.90 7.39
CA GLY A 40 -4.88 -18.85 6.44
C GLY A 40 -3.93 -19.90 5.88
N GLU A 41 -4.38 -20.57 4.83
CA GLU A 41 -3.71 -21.68 4.13
C GLU A 41 -2.40 -21.27 3.42
N LEU A 42 -2.12 -19.96 3.32
CA LEU A 42 -0.89 -19.44 2.70
C LEU A 42 0.34 -19.59 3.59
N GLY A 43 0.17 -19.84 4.89
CA GLY A 43 1.26 -20.00 5.85
C GLY A 43 2.24 -21.08 5.43
N ASP A 44 1.73 -22.28 5.14
CA ASP A 44 2.56 -23.43 4.77
C ASP A 44 3.30 -23.21 3.45
N GLN A 45 2.63 -22.61 2.46
CA GLN A 45 3.25 -22.30 1.17
C GLN A 45 4.37 -21.26 1.28
N LEU A 46 4.18 -20.24 2.14
CA LEU A 46 5.21 -19.25 2.43
C LEU A 46 6.41 -19.85 3.18
N GLU A 47 6.17 -20.80 4.09
CA GLU A 47 7.26 -21.51 4.76
C GLU A 47 8.03 -22.41 3.78
N VAL A 48 7.36 -23.07 2.84
CA VAL A 48 8.03 -23.81 1.75
C VAL A 48 8.89 -22.88 0.89
N ALA A 49 8.34 -21.73 0.46
CA ALA A 49 9.10 -20.74 -0.31
C ALA A 49 10.29 -20.21 0.49
N ARG A 50 10.13 -19.98 1.80
CA ARG A 50 11.20 -19.58 2.69
C ARG A 50 12.27 -20.65 2.81
N SER A 51 11.91 -21.92 3.00
CA SER A 51 12.87 -23.03 3.02
C SER A 51 13.67 -23.05 1.72
N LEU A 52 13.00 -22.92 0.57
CA LEU A 52 13.66 -22.88 -0.73
C LEU A 52 14.67 -21.74 -0.86
N LEU A 53 14.30 -20.54 -0.39
CA LEU A 53 15.18 -19.37 -0.37
C LEU A 53 16.41 -19.55 0.55
N LEU A 54 16.33 -20.45 1.53
CA LEU A 54 17.40 -20.74 2.48
C LEU A 54 18.26 -21.96 2.09
N VAL A 55 17.84 -22.76 1.10
CA VAL A 55 18.55 -23.99 0.70
C VAL A 55 19.87 -23.70 0.01
N HIS A 56 19.90 -22.78 -0.97
CA HIS A 56 21.11 -22.54 -1.76
C HIS A 56 21.17 -21.09 -2.31
N PRO A 57 22.34 -20.43 -2.31
CA PRO A 57 22.48 -19.04 -2.80
C PRO A 57 22.04 -18.84 -4.26
N HIS A 58 22.28 -19.83 -5.13
CA HIS A 58 21.86 -19.75 -6.53
C HIS A 58 20.33 -19.79 -6.67
N LEU A 59 19.66 -20.66 -5.91
CA LEU A 59 18.19 -20.70 -5.89
C LEU A 59 17.64 -19.41 -5.28
N HIS A 60 18.25 -18.91 -4.21
CA HIS A 60 17.90 -17.61 -3.64
C HIS A 60 18.00 -16.47 -4.67
N ALA A 61 19.08 -16.41 -5.44
CA ALA A 61 19.30 -15.37 -6.45
C ALA A 61 18.22 -15.36 -7.55
N ILE A 62 17.64 -16.52 -7.88
CA ILE A 62 16.57 -16.66 -8.89
C ILE A 62 15.19 -16.46 -8.24
N ALA A 63 14.90 -17.20 -7.17
CA ALA A 63 13.59 -17.24 -6.52
C ALA A 63 13.24 -15.94 -5.79
N CYS A 64 14.22 -15.22 -5.24
CA CYS A 64 13.96 -14.00 -4.46
C CYS A 64 13.34 -12.90 -5.33
N PRO A 65 13.92 -12.51 -6.49
CA PRO A 65 13.25 -11.60 -7.43
C PRO A 65 11.87 -12.10 -7.86
N MET A 66 11.71 -13.40 -8.12
CA MET A 66 10.43 -13.97 -8.53
C MET A 66 9.35 -13.80 -7.44
N LEU A 67 9.70 -14.05 -6.18
CA LEU A 67 8.79 -13.87 -5.04
C LEU A 67 8.26 -12.43 -4.98
N TYR A 68 9.12 -11.43 -5.16
CA TYR A 68 8.69 -10.03 -5.06
C TYR A 68 8.01 -9.50 -6.34
N ASN A 69 8.35 -10.05 -7.51
CA ASN A 69 7.85 -9.57 -8.81
C ASN A 69 6.54 -10.24 -9.25
N LEU A 70 6.35 -11.52 -8.90
CA LEU A 70 5.19 -12.30 -9.35
C LEU A 70 4.00 -12.23 -8.40
N ASN A 71 4.23 -11.83 -7.15
CA ASN A 71 3.19 -11.81 -6.13
C ASN A 71 2.66 -10.40 -5.85
N THR A 72 1.49 -10.37 -5.23
CA THR A 72 0.87 -9.14 -4.73
C THR A 72 1.02 -9.09 -3.22
N PHE A 73 1.55 -7.98 -2.71
CA PHE A 73 1.68 -7.75 -1.27
C PHE A 73 0.59 -6.81 -0.81
N LYS A 74 -0.08 -7.16 0.30
CA LYS A 74 -1.26 -6.45 0.79
C LYS A 74 -1.03 -5.89 2.19
N LEU A 75 -1.28 -4.60 2.37
CA LEU A 75 -1.33 -3.94 3.68
C LEU A 75 -2.76 -3.45 3.93
N SER A 76 -3.36 -3.85 5.06
CA SER A 76 -4.74 -3.49 5.40
C SER A 76 -4.81 -2.67 6.70
N ILE A 77 -5.07 -1.37 6.59
CA ILE A 77 -5.16 -0.43 7.70
C ILE A 77 -6.64 -0.18 8.01
N VAL A 78 -7.30 -1.23 8.49
CA VAL A 78 -8.76 -1.28 8.66
C VAL A 78 -9.16 -1.49 10.13
N PRO A 79 -10.34 -1.03 10.56
CA PRO A 79 -10.86 -1.33 11.89
C PRO A 79 -11.08 -2.84 12.05
N GLY A 80 -10.28 -3.49 12.87
CA GLY A 80 -10.30 -4.93 13.13
C GLY A 80 -9.04 -5.33 13.89
N LYS A 81 -8.96 -6.57 14.39
CA LYS A 81 -7.80 -7.02 15.20
C LYS A 81 -6.48 -6.86 14.44
N HIS A 82 -6.46 -7.29 13.18
CA HIS A 82 -5.28 -7.28 12.31
C HIS A 82 -4.89 -5.86 11.86
N GLY A 83 -5.82 -5.13 11.25
CA GLY A 83 -5.55 -3.79 10.75
C GLY A 83 -5.27 -2.76 11.85
N ALA A 84 -5.88 -2.91 13.04
CA ALA A 84 -5.54 -2.07 14.18
C ALA A 84 -4.14 -2.37 14.73
N LEU A 85 -3.73 -3.65 14.73
CA LEU A 85 -2.38 -4.04 15.14
C LEU A 85 -1.33 -3.54 14.15
N GLN A 86 -1.57 -3.66 12.84
CA GLN A 86 -0.71 -3.10 11.80
C GLN A 86 -0.56 -1.59 11.95
N ALA A 87 -1.67 -0.86 12.11
CA ALA A 87 -1.66 0.58 12.33
C ALA A 87 -0.87 0.97 13.59
N LYS A 88 -1.08 0.23 14.70
CA LYS A 88 -0.39 0.48 15.97
C LYS A 88 1.11 0.24 15.83
N MET A 89 1.53 -0.86 15.22
CA MET A 89 2.95 -1.18 15.03
C MET A 89 3.65 -0.19 14.10
N LEU A 90 3.01 0.23 13.00
CA LEU A 90 3.56 1.27 12.11
C LEU A 90 3.72 2.61 12.84
N GLN A 91 2.75 3.01 13.65
CA GLN A 91 2.85 4.25 14.45
C GLN A 91 3.97 4.15 15.48
N MET A 92 4.07 3.04 16.22
CA MET A 92 5.15 2.82 17.19
C MET A 92 6.52 2.90 16.53
N TYR A 93 6.73 2.17 15.43
CA TYR A 93 7.99 2.20 14.69
C TYR A 93 8.35 3.61 14.20
N SER A 94 7.35 4.34 13.72
CA SER A 94 7.54 5.71 13.23
C SER A 94 7.98 6.69 14.33
N HIS A 95 7.52 6.49 15.56
CA HIS A 95 7.96 7.29 16.70
C HIS A 95 9.35 6.90 17.20
N SER A 96 9.75 5.64 17.05
CA SER A 96 11.10 5.16 17.40
C SER A 96 12.18 5.65 16.43
N ASP A 97 11.87 5.77 15.14
CA ASP A 97 12.80 6.22 14.09
C ASP A 97 12.85 7.76 13.91
N ALA A 98 12.08 8.53 14.72
CA ALA A 98 12.08 9.99 14.62
C ALA A 98 13.44 10.57 15.07
N PRO A 99 14.16 11.32 14.21
CA PRO A 99 15.42 11.95 14.58
C PRO A 99 15.10 13.19 15.43
N GLY A 100 14.93 13.00 16.73
CA GLY A 100 14.37 14.06 17.57
C GLY A 100 14.26 13.75 19.06
N ARG A 101 15.28 13.12 19.66
CA ARG A 101 15.58 13.44 21.07
C ARG A 101 16.25 14.81 21.06
N GLY A 102 15.42 15.84 20.93
CA GLY A 102 15.84 17.22 21.02
C GLY A 102 16.60 17.41 22.32
N VAL A 103 17.83 17.91 22.17
CA VAL A 103 18.57 18.55 23.25
C VAL A 103 17.67 19.65 23.80
N CYS A 104 16.94 19.35 24.89
CA CYS A 104 16.47 20.38 25.78
C CYS A 104 17.72 20.92 26.48
N THR A 105 18.29 21.99 25.94
CA THR A 105 19.23 22.86 26.64
C THR A 105 18.50 23.50 27.83
N HIS A 106 18.43 22.78 28.94
CA HIS A 106 18.41 23.39 30.25
C HIS A 106 19.85 23.41 30.75
N PRO A 107 20.45 24.59 31.02
CA PRO A 107 21.78 24.66 31.60
C PRO A 107 21.66 24.33 33.09
N GLY A 108 22.14 23.14 33.48
CA GLY A 108 22.11 22.71 34.88
C GLY A 108 22.85 21.39 35.06
N LEU A 109 24.17 21.50 35.30
CA LEU A 109 25.04 20.62 36.09
C LEU A 109 24.51 19.21 36.38
N PHE A 110 25.07 18.19 35.71
CA PHE A 110 25.71 16.99 36.27
C PHE A 110 25.80 15.86 35.22
N GLU A 111 27.01 15.33 35.08
CA GLU A 111 27.43 13.99 34.62
C GLU A 111 26.79 13.34 33.38
N ASP A 112 27.60 13.37 32.31
CA ASP A 112 27.94 12.31 31.37
C ASP A 112 27.30 10.92 31.64
N TYR A 113 26.23 10.60 30.92
CA TYR A 113 25.86 9.23 30.57
C TYR A 113 25.29 9.23 29.14
N SER A 114 26.18 9.01 28.18
CA SER A 114 25.80 8.57 26.83
C SER A 114 25.22 7.16 26.93
N ILE A 115 23.90 7.06 27.13
CA ILE A 115 23.18 5.78 26.99
C ILE A 115 23.05 5.53 25.49
N ASP A 116 23.96 4.72 24.96
CA ASP A 116 23.76 4.00 23.72
C ASP A 116 22.39 3.31 23.77
N VAL A 117 21.44 3.80 22.98
CA VAL A 117 20.17 3.09 22.78
C VAL A 117 20.51 1.74 22.14
N PRO A 118 20.28 0.60 22.80
CA PRO A 118 20.80 -0.67 22.31
C PRO A 118 20.06 -1.06 21.03
N GLY A 119 20.79 -1.32 19.95
CA GLY A 119 20.26 -1.92 18.71
C GLY A 119 19.49 -3.24 18.93
N SER A 120 19.59 -3.83 20.12
CA SER A 120 18.82 -4.99 20.57
C SER A 120 17.31 -4.70 20.72
N LEU A 121 16.91 -3.52 21.20
CA LEU A 121 15.49 -3.17 21.37
C LEU A 121 14.83 -2.96 20.00
N ALA A 122 15.50 -2.26 19.09
CA ALA A 122 15.03 -2.11 17.71
C ALA A 122 14.97 -3.47 16.97
N ALA A 123 15.89 -4.40 17.26
CA ALA A 123 15.88 -5.74 16.67
C ALA A 123 14.74 -6.62 17.21
N GLU A 124 14.43 -6.54 18.51
CA GLU A 124 13.30 -7.24 19.12
C GLU A 124 11.95 -6.67 18.69
N GLU A 125 11.83 -5.34 18.64
CA GLU A 125 10.65 -4.66 18.09
C GLU A 125 10.43 -5.06 16.61
N ARG A 126 11.50 -5.12 15.81
CA ARG A 126 11.45 -5.61 14.41
C ARG A 126 11.03 -7.07 14.31
N ARG A 127 11.50 -7.97 15.20
CA ARG A 127 11.05 -9.37 15.22
C ARG A 127 9.56 -9.47 15.52
N GLY A 128 9.03 -8.59 16.38
CA GLY A 128 7.61 -8.52 16.70
C GLY A 128 6.73 -8.04 15.53
N MET A 129 7.30 -7.40 14.51
CA MET A 129 6.55 -6.93 13.33
C MET A 129 6.20 -8.06 12.35
N GLY A 130 6.85 -9.22 12.45
CA GLY A 130 6.61 -10.34 11.54
C GLY A 130 6.72 -9.91 10.06
N LYS A 131 5.72 -10.25 9.24
CA LYS A 131 5.70 -9.91 7.81
C LYS A 131 5.63 -8.40 7.53
N LEU A 132 5.16 -7.60 8.49
CA LEU A 132 5.10 -6.14 8.36
C LEU A 132 6.51 -5.52 8.24
N GLN A 133 7.55 -6.24 8.67
CA GLN A 133 8.95 -5.82 8.47
C GLN A 133 9.30 -5.60 6.99
N LEU A 134 8.62 -6.30 6.05
CA LEU A 134 8.82 -6.10 4.61
C LEU A 134 8.44 -4.69 4.16
N PHE A 135 7.44 -4.08 4.79
CA PHE A 135 7.02 -2.70 4.50
C PHE A 135 7.96 -1.67 5.12
N VAL A 136 8.51 -1.98 6.29
CA VAL A 136 9.29 -1.05 7.10
C VAL A 136 10.77 -1.03 6.70
N THR A 137 11.30 -2.17 6.24
CA THR A 137 12.69 -2.30 5.84
C THR A 137 12.88 -1.84 4.39
N SER A 138 13.67 -0.78 4.18
CA SER A 138 13.92 -0.18 2.86
C SER A 138 14.32 -1.21 1.80
N SER A 139 15.25 -2.10 2.12
CA SER A 139 15.75 -3.12 1.20
C SER A 139 14.69 -4.15 0.80
N ALA A 140 13.69 -4.39 1.64
CA ALA A 140 12.61 -5.33 1.35
C ALA A 140 11.50 -4.66 0.51
N ARG A 141 11.03 -3.49 0.94
CA ARG A 141 9.93 -2.79 0.23
C ARG A 141 10.30 -2.37 -1.19
N ARG A 142 11.56 -2.01 -1.44
CA ARG A 142 12.04 -1.60 -2.77
C ARG A 142 12.03 -2.74 -3.80
N ARG A 143 11.93 -4.00 -3.35
CA ARG A 143 11.81 -5.16 -4.24
C ARG A 143 10.37 -5.43 -4.69
N ILE A 144 9.37 -4.93 -3.96
CA ILE A 144 7.96 -5.23 -4.21
C ILE A 144 7.52 -4.57 -5.53
N ARG A 145 7.00 -5.38 -6.46
CA ARG A 145 6.47 -4.88 -7.74
C ARG A 145 4.97 -4.59 -7.73
N ASN A 146 4.18 -5.40 -7.03
CA ASN A 146 2.72 -5.25 -6.98
C ASN A 146 2.26 -5.07 -5.53
N PHE A 147 1.59 -3.95 -5.25
CA PHE A 147 1.16 -3.60 -3.90
C PHE A 147 -0.31 -3.20 -3.84
N VAL A 148 -1.00 -3.70 -2.82
CA VAL A 148 -2.40 -3.38 -2.50
C VAL A 148 -2.46 -2.76 -1.11
N LEU A 149 -3.03 -1.57 -1.02
CA LEU A 149 -3.28 -0.87 0.24
C LEU A 149 -4.78 -0.76 0.48
N GLU A 150 -5.26 -1.28 1.60
CA GLU A 150 -6.63 -1.06 2.05
C GLU A 150 -6.64 -0.09 3.24
N VAL A 151 -7.50 0.93 3.20
CA VAL A 151 -7.55 1.96 4.23
C VAL A 151 -8.99 2.16 4.67
N GLY A 152 -9.27 1.88 5.95
CA GLY A 152 -10.61 2.08 6.49
C GLY A 152 -10.84 3.52 6.97
N ARG A 153 -10.18 3.91 8.06
CA ARG A 153 -10.31 5.28 8.57
C ARG A 153 -9.16 6.13 8.04
N HIS A 154 -9.47 7.08 7.17
CA HIS A 154 -8.53 8.10 6.69
C HIS A 154 -8.08 8.97 7.86
N ARG A 155 -6.90 8.68 8.42
CA ARG A 155 -6.29 9.46 9.51
C ARG A 155 -5.05 10.18 8.98
N GLY A 156 -4.75 11.35 9.53
CA GLY A 156 -3.61 12.17 9.09
C GLY A 156 -2.25 11.47 9.19
N TRP A 157 -2.06 10.56 10.16
CA TRP A 157 -0.80 9.80 10.30
C TRP A 157 -0.50 8.92 9.07
N ILE A 158 -1.53 8.49 8.33
CA ILE A 158 -1.34 7.66 7.13
C ILE A 158 -0.58 8.46 6.08
N ASP A 159 -0.87 9.75 5.95
CA ASP A 159 -0.18 10.64 5.03
C ASP A 159 1.28 10.85 5.42
N GLN A 160 1.56 10.85 6.73
CA GLN A 160 2.90 11.09 7.27
C GLN A 160 3.81 9.86 7.14
N PHE A 161 3.25 8.64 7.17
CA PHE A 161 4.04 7.42 7.30
C PHE A 161 3.85 6.40 6.18
N VAL A 162 2.68 6.36 5.54
CA VAL A 162 2.40 5.40 4.46
C VAL A 162 2.69 6.04 3.11
N THR A 163 2.21 7.26 2.86
CA THR A 163 2.43 7.96 1.59
C THR A 163 3.92 8.10 1.22
N PRO A 164 4.83 8.51 2.12
CA PRO A 164 6.25 8.66 1.77
C PRO A 164 6.93 7.31 1.48
N VAL A 165 6.47 6.24 2.17
CA VAL A 165 6.97 4.89 1.92
C VAL A 165 6.53 4.40 0.55
N LEU A 166 5.27 4.66 0.14
CA LEU A 166 4.81 4.35 -1.21
C LEU A 166 5.62 5.13 -2.26
N ALA A 167 5.88 6.43 -2.03
CA ALA A 167 6.72 7.22 -2.92
C ALA A 167 8.16 6.66 -3.02
N ASP A 168 8.79 6.25 -1.91
CA ASP A 168 10.11 5.58 -1.92
C ASP A 168 10.08 4.25 -2.67
N MET A 169 8.99 3.49 -2.57
CA MET A 169 8.83 2.23 -3.31
C MET A 169 8.71 2.45 -4.84
N ILE A 170 8.16 3.59 -5.27
CA ILE A 170 8.06 3.97 -6.68
C ILE A 170 9.41 4.51 -7.16
N LEU A 171 9.89 5.60 -6.55
CA LEU A 171 11.04 6.36 -7.02
C LEU A 171 12.38 5.64 -6.83
N ALA A 172 12.54 4.88 -5.75
CA ALA A 172 13.78 4.18 -5.39
C ALA A 172 13.63 2.65 -5.39
N GLY A 173 12.46 2.14 -5.79
CA GLY A 173 12.14 0.72 -5.79
C GLY A 173 11.69 0.21 -7.15
N HIS A 174 10.92 -0.87 -7.12
CA HIS A 174 10.39 -1.56 -8.31
C HIS A 174 8.87 -1.55 -8.36
N LEU A 175 8.20 -0.69 -7.59
CA LEU A 175 6.74 -0.69 -7.54
C LEU A 175 6.18 -0.25 -8.91
N ALA A 176 5.60 -1.19 -9.63
CA ALA A 176 5.02 -0.97 -10.94
C ALA A 176 3.48 -0.94 -10.88
N SER A 177 2.87 -1.70 -9.97
CA SER A 177 1.42 -1.76 -9.81
C SER A 177 0.99 -1.39 -8.39
N LEU A 178 0.21 -0.32 -8.27
CA LEU A 178 -0.36 0.15 -7.00
C LEU A 178 -1.89 0.15 -7.06
N SER A 179 -2.52 -0.49 -6.08
CA SER A 179 -3.96 -0.46 -5.90
C SER A 179 -4.31 0.02 -4.50
N ILE A 180 -5.08 1.11 -4.39
CA ILE A 180 -5.55 1.64 -3.10
C ILE A 180 -7.07 1.42 -3.01
N THR A 181 -7.53 0.83 -1.92
CA THR A 181 -8.96 0.63 -1.65
C THR A 181 -9.35 1.38 -0.38
N LEU A 182 -10.28 2.32 -0.49
CA LEU A 182 -10.82 3.08 0.63
C LEU A 182 -12.10 2.41 1.14
N LEU A 183 -12.05 1.89 2.38
CA LEU A 183 -13.17 1.21 3.01
C LEU A 183 -13.99 2.18 3.86
N TYR A 184 -15.13 2.62 3.32
CA TYR A 184 -16.16 3.31 4.09
C TYR A 184 -17.04 2.29 4.80
N ARG A 185 -17.34 2.54 6.08
CA ARG A 185 -18.36 1.74 6.78
C ARG A 185 -19.72 2.02 6.15
N LEU A 186 -20.51 0.97 5.95
CA LEU A 186 -21.96 1.16 5.83
C LEU A 186 -22.42 1.82 7.14
N PRO A 187 -23.26 2.87 7.10
CA PRO A 187 -23.94 3.31 8.30
C PRO A 187 -24.72 2.11 8.85
N ASP A 188 -24.48 1.76 10.11
CA ASP A 188 -25.17 0.67 10.79
C ASP A 188 -26.68 0.92 10.68
N LEU A 189 -27.37 0.08 9.90
CA LEU A 189 -28.83 -0.01 9.93
C LEU A 189 -29.21 -0.73 11.22
N ASN A 190 -29.09 -0.06 12.37
CA ASN A 190 -29.72 -0.51 13.59
C ASN A 190 -31.25 -0.38 13.41
N PRO A 191 -32.04 -1.48 13.41
CA PRO A 191 -33.49 -1.42 13.24
C PRO A 191 -34.22 -1.32 14.60
N ARG A 192 -33.57 -0.77 15.64
CA ARG A 192 -34.19 -0.61 16.97
C ARG A 192 -33.87 0.73 17.58
N GLY A 193 -34.84 1.65 17.48
CA GLY A 193 -34.97 2.77 18.42
C GLY A 193 -35.32 4.11 17.79
N GLY A 194 -36.62 4.38 17.63
CA GLY A 194 -37.24 5.67 17.97
C GLY A 194 -36.93 6.91 17.11
N ASN A 195 -37.83 7.18 16.17
CA ASN A 195 -38.34 8.51 15.76
C ASN A 195 -37.46 9.74 16.00
N ILE A 196 -36.74 10.24 14.98
CA ILE A 196 -36.55 11.69 14.77
C ILE A 196 -36.51 12.00 13.26
N ALA A 197 -37.57 12.69 12.81
CA ALA A 197 -37.70 13.53 11.61
C ALA A 197 -37.19 12.99 10.26
N VAL A 198 -38.15 12.60 9.42
CA VAL A 198 -38.07 12.66 7.96
C VAL A 198 -37.79 14.11 7.55
N ARG A 199 -36.52 14.49 7.46
CA ARG A 199 -36.11 15.70 6.75
C ARG A 199 -35.89 15.30 5.30
N ASN A 200 -36.93 15.48 4.49
CA ASN A 200 -36.87 15.48 3.03
C ASN A 200 -35.87 16.53 2.57
N SER A 201 -34.58 16.19 2.62
CA SER A 201 -33.56 16.93 1.92
C SER A 201 -33.61 16.44 0.47
N ARG A 202 -34.40 17.13 -0.36
CA ARG A 202 -34.10 17.23 -1.79
C ARG A 202 -32.69 17.81 -1.88
N ALA A 203 -31.69 16.95 -1.83
CA ALA A 203 -30.30 17.33 -2.05
C ALA A 203 -30.18 17.51 -3.56
N SER A 204 -30.45 18.74 -3.99
CA SER A 204 -30.05 19.25 -5.30
C SER A 204 -28.63 18.75 -5.60
N THR A 205 -28.47 18.11 -6.75
CA THR A 205 -27.23 17.57 -7.32
C THR A 205 -26.24 18.68 -7.73
N SER A 206 -26.18 19.78 -6.99
CA SER A 206 -25.15 20.79 -7.17
C SER A 206 -23.91 20.35 -6.40
N PHE A 207 -22.97 19.75 -7.11
CA PHE A 207 -21.59 19.58 -6.65
C PHE A 207 -21.07 20.94 -6.20
N SER A 208 -20.90 21.15 -4.89
CA SER A 208 -20.36 22.41 -4.41
C SER A 208 -18.83 22.35 -4.47
N SER A 209 -18.17 23.44 -4.84
CA SER A 209 -16.70 23.59 -4.72
C SER A 209 -16.19 23.16 -3.33
N ARG A 210 -17.05 23.27 -2.30
CA ARG A 210 -16.79 22.86 -0.91
C ARG A 210 -16.59 21.35 -0.74
N ASP A 211 -17.21 20.53 -1.57
CA ASP A 211 -17.10 19.07 -1.52
C ASP A 211 -15.79 18.57 -2.15
N ALA A 212 -15.27 19.29 -3.14
CA ALA A 212 -13.97 18.99 -3.76
C ALA A 212 -12.79 19.22 -2.79
N VAL A 213 -12.96 20.09 -1.78
CA VAL A 213 -11.94 20.35 -0.74
C VAL A 213 -11.58 19.08 0.05
N MET A 214 -12.41 18.03 0.04
CA MET A 214 -12.03 16.79 0.72
C MET A 214 -10.82 16.10 0.08
N PHE A 215 -10.66 16.22 -1.25
CA PHE A 215 -9.57 15.57 -1.99
C PHE A 215 -8.22 16.28 -1.79
N THR A 216 -8.24 17.54 -1.38
CA THR A 216 -7.02 18.31 -1.08
C THR A 216 -6.50 18.06 0.33
N LYS A 217 -7.26 17.34 1.17
CA LYS A 217 -6.89 17.04 2.56
C LYS A 217 -6.10 15.74 2.69
N PRO A 218 -5.14 15.66 3.63
CA PRO A 218 -4.52 14.39 4.01
C PRO A 218 -5.56 13.39 4.54
N PRO A 219 -5.41 12.08 4.27
CA PRO A 219 -4.38 11.43 3.45
C PRO A 219 -4.73 11.32 1.95
N LEU A 220 -5.91 11.81 1.53
CA LEU A 220 -6.39 11.64 0.16
C LEU A 220 -5.51 12.36 -0.86
N ARG A 221 -5.04 13.56 -0.53
CA ARG A 221 -4.10 14.30 -1.37
C ARG A 221 -2.83 13.48 -1.65
N GLY A 222 -2.21 12.93 -0.61
CA GLY A 222 -0.99 12.13 -0.74
C GLY A 222 -1.21 10.89 -1.59
N PHE A 223 -2.32 10.17 -1.38
CA PHE A 223 -2.67 9.02 -2.22
C PHE A 223 -2.88 9.38 -3.68
N LEU A 224 -3.58 10.47 -3.97
CA LEU A 224 -3.80 10.93 -5.34
C LEU A 224 -2.50 11.36 -6.00
N GLN A 225 -1.56 11.97 -5.26
CA GLN A 225 -0.23 12.31 -5.77
C GLN A 225 0.59 11.06 -6.11
N VAL A 226 0.62 10.08 -5.21
CA VAL A 226 1.34 8.81 -5.43
C VAL A 226 0.74 8.01 -6.59
N LEU A 227 -0.59 7.99 -6.72
CA LEU A 227 -1.26 7.31 -7.85
C LEU A 227 -0.99 8.00 -9.19
N ALA A 228 -0.71 9.31 -9.18
CA ALA A 228 -0.41 10.13 -10.34
C ALA A 228 1.07 10.07 -10.77
N ASP A 229 1.90 9.31 -10.06
CA ASP A 229 3.31 9.15 -10.40
C ASP A 229 3.48 8.45 -11.77
N PRO A 230 4.29 9.02 -12.70
CA PRO A 230 4.46 8.47 -14.04
C PRO A 230 5.22 7.13 -14.08
N ASP A 231 5.97 6.78 -13.03
CA ASP A 231 6.77 5.55 -12.99
C ASP A 231 5.92 4.31 -12.68
N LEU A 232 4.63 4.48 -12.33
CA LEU A 232 3.68 3.39 -12.16
C LEU A 232 3.14 2.89 -13.52
N GLU A 233 3.38 1.61 -13.82
CA GLU A 233 2.76 0.92 -14.97
C GLU A 233 1.22 0.82 -14.82
N SER A 234 0.73 0.62 -13.59
CA SER A 234 -0.70 0.51 -13.30
C SER A 234 -1.05 1.10 -11.94
N SER A 235 -1.94 2.09 -11.92
CA SER A 235 -2.47 2.67 -10.68
C SER A 235 -4.00 2.63 -10.63
N ARG A 236 -4.54 2.11 -9.52
CA ARG A 236 -5.98 1.89 -9.34
C ARG A 236 -6.45 2.41 -7.98
N LEU A 237 -7.62 3.05 -7.99
CA LEU A 237 -8.30 3.49 -6.78
C LEU A 237 -9.68 2.84 -6.72
N PHE A 238 -10.00 2.25 -5.58
CA PHE A 238 -11.29 1.61 -5.31
C PHE A 238 -11.94 2.20 -4.07
N LEU A 239 -13.27 2.21 -4.04
CA LEU A 239 -14.08 2.64 -2.90
C LEU A 239 -15.11 1.58 -2.56
N THR A 240 -15.35 1.33 -1.28
CA THR A 240 -16.54 0.56 -0.89
C THR A 240 -17.77 1.44 -0.79
N ARG A 241 -18.94 0.80 -0.88
CA ARG A 241 -20.24 1.42 -0.62
C ARG A 241 -20.26 2.20 0.71
N GLY A 242 -21.01 3.31 0.73
CA GLY A 242 -21.12 4.20 1.90
C GLY A 242 -20.16 5.39 1.88
N HIS A 243 -19.48 5.62 0.75
CA HIS A 243 -18.62 6.78 0.55
C HIS A 243 -19.42 8.09 0.45
N PRO A 244 -18.80 9.25 0.76
CA PRO A 244 -19.41 10.55 0.55
C PRO A 244 -19.91 10.77 -0.90
N PRO A 245 -21.00 11.53 -1.12
CA PRO A 245 -21.56 11.79 -2.45
C PRO A 245 -20.59 12.45 -3.44
N ALA A 246 -19.57 13.13 -2.93
CA ALA A 246 -18.54 13.77 -3.73
C ALA A 246 -17.69 12.79 -4.55
N TRP A 247 -17.63 11.51 -4.16
CA TRP A 247 -16.99 10.46 -4.95
C TRP A 247 -17.82 10.00 -6.14
N CYS A 248 -19.16 10.14 -6.09
CA CYS A 248 -20.08 9.60 -7.09
C CYS A 248 -19.88 10.18 -8.50
N LYS A 249 -19.21 11.34 -8.62
CA LYS A 249 -18.84 11.93 -9.91
C LYS A 249 -17.75 11.13 -10.63
N TYR A 250 -16.91 10.43 -9.88
CA TYR A 250 -15.64 9.87 -10.38
C TYR A 250 -15.66 8.34 -10.49
N HIS A 251 -16.81 7.69 -10.40
CA HIS A 251 -16.90 6.25 -10.65
C HIS A 251 -18.18 5.92 -11.40
N ASP A 252 -18.17 4.79 -12.11
CA ASP A 252 -19.36 4.28 -12.77
C ASP A 252 -20.42 3.93 -11.73
N LYS A 253 -21.67 4.31 -12.02
CA LYS A 253 -22.82 3.97 -11.19
C LYS A 253 -23.10 2.47 -11.38
N GLY A 254 -23.22 1.74 -10.26
CA GLY A 254 -23.58 0.32 -10.23
C GLY A 254 -25.08 0.14 -10.49
N LEU A 255 -25.61 -1.09 -10.35
CA LEU A 255 -27.02 -1.44 -10.63
C LEU A 255 -27.91 -1.56 -9.37
N TYR A 256 -27.47 -1.11 -8.18
CA TYR A 256 -28.23 -1.24 -6.92
C TYR A 256 -28.20 0.01 -6.03
N LEU A 257 -29.40 0.41 -5.58
CA LEU A 257 -29.75 1.70 -4.96
C LEU A 257 -29.14 1.92 -3.57
N ASP A 258 -28.49 3.06 -3.34
CA ASP A 258 -28.24 3.60 -2.00
C ASP A 258 -29.35 4.54 -1.53
N THR A 259 -29.28 4.99 -0.27
CA THR A 259 -30.29 5.83 0.38
C THR A 259 -30.46 7.23 -0.23
N ARG A 260 -29.76 7.56 -1.33
CA ARG A 260 -29.89 8.83 -2.08
C ARG A 260 -30.25 8.66 -3.55
N GLY A 261 -30.60 7.46 -4.01
CA GLY A 261 -31.19 7.26 -5.34
C GLY A 261 -30.19 7.35 -6.49
N THR A 262 -28.91 7.08 -6.24
CA THR A 262 -27.93 6.81 -7.32
C THR A 262 -27.12 5.57 -6.97
N GLU A 263 -27.22 4.58 -7.83
CA GLU A 263 -26.72 3.23 -7.61
C GLU A 263 -25.19 3.19 -7.58
N CYS A 264 -24.59 2.81 -6.46
CA CYS A 264 -23.12 2.68 -6.33
C CYS A 264 -22.78 1.20 -6.12
N PRO A 265 -21.80 0.64 -6.86
CA PRO A 265 -21.44 -0.77 -6.72
C PRO A 265 -20.81 -1.06 -5.35
N ALA A 266 -20.78 -2.33 -4.94
CA ALA A 266 -20.21 -2.72 -3.64
C ALA A 266 -18.74 -2.28 -3.50
N VAL A 267 -17.99 -2.39 -4.59
CA VAL A 267 -16.67 -1.80 -4.78
C VAL A 267 -16.67 -1.05 -6.10
N ALA A 268 -16.48 0.27 -6.05
CA ALA A 268 -16.44 1.15 -7.21
C ALA A 268 -14.99 1.43 -7.61
N ARG A 269 -14.67 1.27 -8.90
CA ARG A 269 -13.39 1.76 -9.45
C ARG A 269 -13.53 3.26 -9.71
N VAL A 270 -12.60 4.03 -9.16
CA VAL A 270 -12.58 5.49 -9.29
C VAL A 270 -11.62 5.92 -10.38
N ASP A 271 -12.09 6.84 -11.23
CA ASP A 271 -11.26 7.68 -12.08
C ASP A 271 -10.57 8.74 -11.23
N TRP A 272 -9.48 8.33 -10.58
CA TRP A 272 -8.64 9.23 -9.80
C TRP A 272 -7.94 10.29 -10.67
N GLN A 273 -7.76 10.03 -11.97
CA GLN A 273 -7.13 10.96 -12.91
C GLN A 273 -8.01 12.18 -13.16
N ALA A 274 -9.33 11.98 -13.25
CA ALA A 274 -10.28 13.10 -13.27
C ALA A 274 -10.18 13.94 -12.00
N ILE A 275 -10.04 13.33 -10.81
CA ILE A 275 -9.88 14.08 -9.55
C ILE A 275 -8.60 14.92 -9.57
N VAL A 276 -7.47 14.33 -10.00
CA VAL A 276 -6.19 15.05 -10.08
C VAL A 276 -6.32 16.24 -11.02
N ARG A 277 -6.85 16.04 -12.23
CA ARG A 277 -7.02 17.10 -13.24
C ARG A 277 -7.98 18.19 -12.82
N GLU A 278 -9.06 17.87 -12.12
CA GLU A 278 -10.09 18.87 -11.79
C GLU A 278 -9.83 19.59 -10.47
N VAL A 279 -9.15 18.93 -9.51
CA VAL A 279 -9.06 19.40 -8.12
C VAL A 279 -7.63 19.70 -7.66
N LEU A 280 -6.65 18.88 -8.07
CA LEU A 280 -5.27 19.02 -7.58
C LEU A 280 -4.35 19.79 -8.53
N ASP A 281 -4.56 19.65 -9.84
CA ASP A 281 -3.77 20.27 -10.90
C ASP A 281 -4.68 20.79 -12.03
N PRO A 282 -5.59 21.75 -11.75
CA PRO A 282 -6.53 22.28 -12.74
C PRO A 282 -5.86 22.96 -13.93
N GLU A 283 -4.65 23.47 -13.73
CA GLU A 283 -3.86 24.14 -14.78
C GLU A 283 -2.93 23.16 -15.53
N GLY A 284 -2.87 21.88 -15.12
CA GLY A 284 -2.05 20.84 -15.74
C GLY A 284 -0.53 21.06 -15.63
N VAL A 285 -0.10 21.98 -14.77
CA VAL A 285 1.30 22.44 -14.69
C VAL A 285 2.21 21.32 -14.18
N ASN A 286 1.74 20.53 -13.22
CA ASN A 286 2.55 19.47 -12.60
C ASN A 286 2.52 18.17 -13.40
N THR A 287 1.40 17.88 -14.07
CA THR A 287 1.24 16.69 -14.93
C THR A 287 1.86 16.84 -16.31
N ALA A 288 1.92 18.05 -16.87
CA ALA A 288 2.58 18.32 -18.15
C ALA A 288 4.11 18.43 -18.04
N ALA A 289 4.63 18.96 -16.92
CA ALA A 289 6.07 19.10 -16.69
C ALA A 289 6.80 17.74 -16.75
N HIS A 290 6.25 16.70 -16.11
CA HIS A 290 6.84 15.35 -16.12
C HIS A 290 6.74 14.64 -17.47
N ARG A 291 5.72 14.93 -18.29
CA ARG A 291 5.63 14.40 -19.67
C ARG A 291 6.64 15.04 -20.63
N SER A 292 7.01 16.29 -20.38
CA SER A 292 7.91 17.06 -21.24
C SER A 292 9.38 16.67 -21.03
N GLU A 293 9.75 16.18 -19.84
CA GLU A 293 11.10 15.64 -19.56
C GLU A 293 11.27 14.17 -19.98
N ALA A 294 10.17 13.41 -20.12
CA ALA A 294 10.18 12.01 -20.57
C ALA A 294 10.20 11.85 -22.10
N GLU A 295 10.11 12.93 -22.88
CA GLU A 295 10.21 12.87 -24.33
C GLU A 295 11.69 12.76 -24.74
N PRO A 296 12.14 11.67 -25.37
CA PRO A 296 13.52 11.55 -25.79
C PRO A 296 13.76 12.60 -26.87
N ARG A 297 14.70 13.53 -26.62
CA ARG A 297 15.21 14.45 -27.64
C ARG A 297 15.55 13.64 -28.89
N ALA A 298 14.73 13.80 -29.93
CA ALA A 298 14.97 13.21 -31.23
C ALA A 298 16.38 13.60 -31.67
N ARG A 299 17.26 12.60 -31.77
CA ARG A 299 18.57 12.76 -32.41
C ARG A 299 18.29 13.14 -33.86
N ARG A 300 18.56 14.40 -34.20
CA ARG A 300 18.68 14.81 -35.59
C ARG A 300 19.87 14.06 -36.18
N ALA A 301 19.60 13.37 -37.29
CA ALA A 301 20.57 12.78 -38.19
C ALA A 301 21.51 13.84 -38.78
#